data_AF-A0AAV7KE95-F1
#
_entry.id   AF-A0AAV7KE95-F1
#
_cell.length_a   1.000
_cell.length_b   1.000
_cell.length_c   1.000
_cell.angle_alpha   90.00
_cell.angle_beta   90.00
_cell.angle_gamma   90.00
#
_symmetry.space_group_name_H-M   'P 1'
#
loop_
_entity.id
_entity.type
_entity.pdbx_description
1 polymer ?
#
loop_
_entity_poly.entity_id
_entity_poly.type
_entity_poly.pdbx_seq_one_letter_code
_entity_poly.pdbx_strand_id
1 'polypeptide(L)'
;MNIVTSHVTKQQPTIDDIDRRRREVVDKFYEFKNSLQTRKFKLEATKQFIQFKRLVDELVTWVTDKFDILKEQSLQDSSNLSIAKQKLLAFEVEIAAHQDVLSKLFQLYSRMKDDENFVLGNAKELYHTAEIKYSELQTACQLRSDELKSLSEKLQFMFDADEMILSISQKLEEVESTNYGSNLDEVCELQTKFKAFSKVCFLH
;
A
#
# COMPACT_ATOMS: atom_id res chain seq x y z
N MET A 1 82.66 -42.87 -42.55
CA MET A 1 81.50 -42.95 -41.63
C MET A 1 80.86 -41.56 -41.65
N ASN A 2 79.80 -41.38 -42.44
CA ASN A 2 79.20 -40.06 -42.69
C ASN A 2 78.22 -39.73 -41.56
N ILE A 3 78.56 -38.76 -40.72
CA ILE A 3 77.59 -38.14 -39.82
C ILE A 3 76.90 -37.05 -40.62
N VAL A 4 75.73 -37.37 -41.18
CA VAL A 4 74.80 -36.37 -41.70
C VAL A 4 74.23 -35.65 -40.48
N THR A 5 74.79 -34.51 -40.12
CA THR A 5 74.14 -33.57 -39.21
C THR A 5 72.95 -32.97 -39.94
N SER A 6 71.75 -33.49 -39.67
CA SER A 6 70.49 -32.90 -40.11
C SER A 6 70.28 -31.57 -39.38
N HIS A 7 70.77 -30.50 -39.99
CA HIS A 7 70.41 -29.16 -39.56
C HIS A 7 68.96 -28.92 -40.00
N VAL A 8 68.02 -29.14 -39.08
CA VAL A 8 66.65 -28.65 -39.23
C VAL A 8 66.73 -27.13 -39.15
N THR A 9 66.93 -26.48 -40.30
CA THR A 9 66.74 -25.04 -40.45
C THR A 9 65.28 -24.74 -40.10
N LYS A 10 65.05 -24.18 -38.91
CA LYS A 10 63.79 -23.49 -38.61
C LYS A 10 63.62 -22.44 -39.70
N GLN A 11 62.69 -22.64 -40.61
CA GLN A 11 62.33 -21.65 -41.62
C GLN A 11 62.01 -20.33 -40.91
N GLN A 12 62.72 -19.27 -41.30
CA GLN A 12 62.50 -17.95 -40.76
C GLN A 12 61.11 -17.47 -41.20
N PRO A 13 60.31 -16.87 -40.30
CA PRO A 13 58.96 -16.43 -40.65
C PRO A 13 58.99 -15.44 -41.82
N THR A 14 58.11 -15.65 -42.80
CA THR A 14 57.97 -14.73 -43.93
C THR A 14 57.19 -13.48 -43.52
N ILE A 15 57.28 -12.41 -44.31
CA ILE A 15 56.48 -11.19 -44.08
C ILE A 15 54.98 -11.53 -44.09
N ASP A 16 54.53 -12.44 -44.96
CA ASP A 16 53.14 -12.90 -45.03
C ASP A 16 52.71 -13.66 -43.77
N ASP A 17 53.59 -14.46 -43.17
CA ASP A 17 53.33 -15.14 -41.89
C ASP A 17 53.14 -14.13 -40.75
N ILE A 18 53.98 -13.09 -40.71
CA ILE A 18 53.89 -12.01 -39.72
C ILE A 18 52.60 -11.21 -39.91
N ASP A 19 52.25 -10.85 -41.14
CA ASP A 19 51.03 -10.10 -41.47
C ASP A 19 49.76 -10.89 -41.19
N ARG A 20 49.75 -12.20 -41.49
CA ARG A 20 48.66 -13.11 -41.13
C ARG A 20 48.49 -13.15 -39.61
N ARG A 21 49.58 -13.36 -38.87
CA ARG A 21 49.50 -13.43 -37.40
C ARG A 21 49.08 -12.10 -36.79
N ARG A 22 49.50 -10.97 -37.36
CA ARG A 22 49.02 -9.64 -36.97
C ARG A 22 47.51 -9.51 -37.15
N ARG A 23 46.97 -9.91 -38.31
CA ARG A 23 45.52 -9.88 -38.56
C ARG A 23 44.76 -10.75 -37.56
N GLU A 24 45.21 -11.98 -37.34
CA GLU A 24 44.59 -12.88 -36.34
C GLU A 24 44.57 -12.28 -34.94
N VAL A 25 45.66 -11.64 -34.50
CA VAL A 25 45.72 -10.97 -33.19
C VAL A 25 44.73 -9.80 -33.13
N VAL A 26 44.65 -9.00 -34.18
CA VAL A 26 43.73 -7.86 -34.27
C VAL A 26 42.27 -8.33 -34.24
N ASP A 27 41.93 -9.34 -35.03
CA ASP A 27 40.57 -9.91 -35.09
C ASP A 27 40.17 -10.51 -33.74
N LYS A 28 41.07 -11.29 -33.12
CA LYS A 28 40.83 -11.85 -31.77
C LYS A 28 40.68 -10.76 -30.71
N PHE A 29 41.41 -9.66 -30.84
CA PHE A 29 41.27 -8.53 -29.93
C PHE A 29 39.92 -7.82 -30.10
N TYR A 30 39.42 -7.68 -31.34
CA TYR A 30 38.08 -7.15 -31.60
C TYR A 30 36.98 -8.08 -31.06
N GLU A 31 37.07 -9.38 -31.30
CA GLU A 31 36.14 -10.39 -30.74
C GLU A 31 36.13 -10.32 -29.21
N PHE A 32 37.30 -10.24 -28.58
CA PHE A 32 37.45 -10.11 -27.13
C PHE A 32 36.79 -8.82 -26.62
N LYS A 33 37.04 -7.67 -27.26
CA LYS A 33 36.45 -6.39 -26.87
C LYS A 33 34.92 -6.41 -26.96
N ASN A 34 34.37 -6.96 -28.04
CA ASN A 34 32.92 -7.10 -28.22
C ASN A 34 32.31 -8.04 -27.16
N SER A 35 32.98 -9.16 -26.86
CA SER A 35 32.56 -10.10 -25.83
C SER A 35 32.60 -9.48 -24.43
N LEU A 36 33.64 -8.69 -24.13
CA LEU A 36 33.79 -7.98 -22.87
C LEU A 36 32.69 -6.93 -22.69
N GLN A 37 32.38 -6.15 -23.72
CA GLN A 37 31.27 -5.20 -23.70
C GLN A 37 29.93 -5.90 -23.48
N THR A 38 29.63 -6.95 -24.25
CA THR A 38 28.41 -7.75 -24.11
C THR A 38 28.26 -8.31 -22.69
N ARG A 39 29.34 -8.84 -22.11
CA ARG A 39 29.35 -9.36 -20.74
C ARG A 39 29.07 -8.25 -19.72
N LYS A 40 29.71 -7.09 -19.86
CA LYS A 40 29.48 -5.93 -18.98
C LYS A 40 28.01 -5.51 -19.00
N PHE A 41 27.40 -5.40 -20.18
CA PHE A 41 26.00 -5.03 -20.32
C PHE A 41 25.05 -6.06 -19.68
N LYS A 42 25.25 -7.35 -19.97
CA LYS A 42 24.43 -8.42 -19.35
C LYS A 42 24.51 -8.42 -17.83
N LEU A 43 25.70 -8.17 -17.27
CA LEU A 43 25.87 -8.10 -15.81
C LEU A 43 25.11 -6.92 -15.20
N GLU A 44 25.15 -5.73 -15.82
CA GLU A 44 24.42 -4.57 -15.31
C GLU A 44 22.91 -4.75 -15.44
N ALA A 45 22.41 -5.24 -16.58
CA ALA A 45 20.99 -5.56 -16.76
C ALA A 45 20.49 -6.60 -15.74
N THR A 46 21.28 -7.65 -15.50
CA THR A 46 20.96 -8.68 -14.49
C THR A 46 20.91 -8.08 -13.09
N LYS A 47 21.86 -7.21 -12.74
CA LYS A 47 21.90 -6.53 -11.44
C LYS A 47 20.66 -5.65 -11.24
N GLN A 48 20.28 -4.85 -12.24
CA GLN A 48 19.09 -4.01 -12.19
C GLN A 48 17.82 -4.85 -12.02
N PHE A 49 17.69 -5.94 -12.79
CA PHE A 49 16.55 -6.84 -12.68
C PHE A 49 16.45 -7.51 -11.30
N ILE A 50 17.57 -7.96 -10.73
CA ILE A 50 17.60 -8.54 -9.38
C ILE A 50 17.21 -7.49 -8.32
N GLN A 51 17.69 -6.25 -8.44
CA GLN A 51 17.30 -5.16 -7.54
C GLN A 51 15.80 -4.86 -7.62
N PHE A 52 15.26 -4.78 -8.83
CA PHE A 52 13.83 -4.61 -9.07
C PHE A 52 13.02 -5.74 -8.45
N LYS A 53 13.39 -7.00 -8.71
CA LYS A 53 12.68 -8.16 -8.18
C LYS A 53 12.66 -8.15 -6.64
N ARG A 54 13.78 -7.83 -6.00
CA ARG A 54 13.84 -7.73 -4.54
C ARG A 54 12.88 -6.67 -4.00
N LEU A 55 12.81 -5.51 -4.62
CA LEU A 55 11.88 -4.45 -4.21
C LEU A 55 10.41 -4.86 -4.41
N VAL A 56 10.09 -5.60 -5.47
CA VAL A 56 8.76 -6.19 -5.67
C VAL A 56 8.45 -7.15 -4.53
N ASP A 57 9.35 -8.10 -4.24
CA ASP A 57 9.17 -9.10 -3.20
C ASP A 57 9.00 -8.43 -1.81
N GLU A 58 9.85 -7.45 -1.49
CA GLU A 58 9.75 -6.66 -0.25
C GLU A 58 8.41 -5.94 -0.11
N LEU A 59 7.94 -5.29 -1.18
CA LEU A 59 6.65 -4.59 -1.19
C LEU A 59 5.49 -5.58 -1.03
N VAL A 60 5.51 -6.71 -1.74
CA VAL A 60 4.46 -7.73 -1.66
C VAL A 60 4.39 -8.38 -0.27
N THR A 61 5.54 -8.70 0.33
CA THR A 61 5.60 -9.17 1.71
C THR A 61 5.03 -8.14 2.66
N TRP A 62 5.47 -6.89 2.56
CA TRP A 62 4.96 -5.82 3.40
C TRP A 62 3.44 -5.63 3.26
N VAL A 63 2.90 -5.63 2.03
CA VAL A 63 1.45 -5.55 1.79
C VAL A 63 0.73 -6.74 2.45
N THR A 64 1.28 -7.94 2.35
CA THR A 64 0.68 -9.15 2.93
C THR A 64 0.62 -9.05 4.45
N ASP A 65 1.70 -8.63 5.09
CA ASP A 65 1.75 -8.42 6.54
C ASP A 65 0.70 -7.38 6.99
N LYS A 66 0.53 -6.30 6.21
CA LYS A 66 -0.49 -5.28 6.48
C LYS A 66 -1.91 -5.82 6.35
N PHE A 67 -2.17 -6.64 5.34
CA PHE A 67 -3.47 -7.31 5.23
C PHE A 67 -3.79 -8.16 6.45
N ASP A 68 -2.82 -8.89 6.99
CA ASP A 68 -3.06 -9.75 8.14
C ASP A 68 -3.31 -8.93 9.42
N ILE A 69 -2.61 -7.80 9.61
CA ILE A 69 -2.92 -6.84 10.67
C ILE A 69 -4.35 -6.30 10.53
N LEU A 70 -4.76 -5.93 9.31
CA LEU A 70 -6.10 -5.39 9.06
C LEU A 70 -7.20 -6.42 9.36
N LYS A 71 -6.96 -7.71 9.05
CA LYS A 71 -7.88 -8.81 9.37
C LYS A 71 -7.96 -9.12 10.86
N GLU A 72 -6.82 -9.07 11.56
CA GLU A 72 -6.77 -9.31 13.01
C GLU A 72 -7.52 -8.23 13.79
N GLN A 73 -7.58 -7.00 13.27
CA GLN A 73 -8.35 -5.90 13.84
C GLN A 73 -9.86 -6.00 13.55
N SER A 74 -10.49 -7.08 14.03
CA SER A 74 -11.93 -7.29 13.92
C SER A 74 -12.72 -6.11 14.52
N LEU A 75 -13.84 -5.75 13.90
CA LEU A 75 -14.77 -4.76 14.44
C LEU A 75 -15.35 -5.17 15.80
N GLN A 76 -15.51 -6.48 16.02
CA GLN A 76 -16.18 -7.04 17.19
C GLN A 76 -15.33 -6.92 18.45
N ASP A 77 -14.01 -6.96 18.34
CA ASP A 77 -13.09 -6.80 19.47
C ASP A 77 -12.79 -5.33 19.80
N SER A 78 -13.23 -4.40 18.94
CA SER A 78 -13.08 -2.96 19.16
C SER A 78 -14.13 -2.43 20.13
N SER A 79 -13.99 -2.78 21.39
CA SER A 79 -14.78 -2.27 22.52
C SER A 79 -14.76 -0.74 22.67
N ASN A 80 -13.90 -0.04 21.92
CA ASN A 80 -13.86 1.41 21.83
C ASN A 80 -13.70 1.87 20.37
N LEU A 81 -14.79 2.38 19.78
CA LEU A 81 -14.84 2.94 18.42
C LEU A 81 -13.79 4.04 18.19
N SER A 82 -13.52 4.88 19.19
CA SER A 82 -12.53 5.95 19.09
C SER A 82 -11.12 5.39 18.87
N ILE A 83 -10.76 4.33 19.60
CA ILE A 83 -9.48 3.64 19.45
C ILE A 83 -9.39 2.99 18.07
N ALA A 84 -10.47 2.38 17.57
CA ALA A 84 -10.50 1.78 16.23
C ALA A 84 -10.23 2.83 15.14
N LYS A 85 -10.87 4.00 15.22
CA LYS A 85 -10.63 5.12 14.29
C LYS A 85 -9.19 5.61 14.34
N GLN A 86 -8.61 5.76 15.54
CA GLN A 86 -7.21 6.19 15.70
C GLN A 86 -6.23 5.17 15.10
N LYS A 87 -6.46 3.87 15.32
CA LYS A 87 -5.64 2.80 14.73
C LYS A 87 -5.70 2.83 13.21
N LEU A 88 -6.89 2.98 12.63
CA LEU A 88 -7.04 3.07 11.18
C LEU A 88 -6.33 4.30 10.60
N LEU A 89 -6.45 5.48 11.24
CA LEU A 89 -5.75 6.68 10.80
C LEU A 89 -4.23 6.48 10.77
N ALA A 90 -3.66 5.88 11.84
CA ALA A 90 -2.23 5.57 11.89
C ALA A 90 -1.82 4.61 10.77
N PHE A 91 -2.67 3.62 10.48
CA PHE A 91 -2.47 2.64 9.42
C PHE A 91 -2.50 3.28 8.02
N GLU A 92 -3.45 4.18 7.76
CA GLU A 92 -3.55 4.94 6.50
C GLU A 92 -2.32 5.82 6.25
N VAL A 93 -1.82 6.49 7.30
CA VAL A 93 -0.58 7.28 7.23
C VAL A 93 0.62 6.40 6.90
N GLU A 94 0.72 5.22 7.54
CA GLU A 94 1.79 4.27 7.26
C GLU A 94 1.74 3.77 5.81
N ILE A 95 0.54 3.47 5.29
CA ILE A 95 0.37 3.08 3.88
C ILE A 95 0.79 4.20 2.95
N ALA A 96 0.30 5.43 3.19
CA ALA A 96 0.66 6.58 2.36
C ALA A 96 2.18 6.81 2.30
N ALA A 97 2.89 6.62 3.42
CA ALA A 97 4.35 6.73 3.47
C ALA A 97 5.07 5.66 2.60
N HIS A 98 4.44 4.51 2.35
CA HIS A 98 5.00 3.45 1.50
C HIS A 98 4.78 3.66 0.00
N GLN A 99 4.00 4.67 -0.40
CA GLN A 99 3.81 5.02 -1.81
C GLN A 99 5.13 5.36 -2.54
N ASP A 100 6.12 5.86 -1.80
CA ASP A 100 7.46 6.13 -2.33
C ASP A 100 8.17 4.86 -2.83
N VAL A 101 7.90 3.70 -2.23
CA VAL A 101 8.47 2.41 -2.66
C VAL A 101 7.89 2.02 -4.02
N LEU A 102 6.58 2.14 -4.19
CA LEU A 102 5.92 1.88 -5.48
C LEU A 102 6.43 2.85 -6.56
N SER A 103 6.65 4.12 -6.20
CA SER A 103 7.22 5.13 -7.11
C SER A 103 8.66 4.79 -7.53
N LYS A 104 9.51 4.33 -6.60
CA LYS A 104 10.87 3.85 -6.91
C LYS A 104 10.84 2.62 -7.82
N LEU A 105 9.91 1.71 -7.56
CA LEU A 105 9.72 0.49 -8.34
C LEU A 105 9.27 0.81 -9.76
N PHE A 106 8.39 1.80 -9.95
CA PHE A 106 8.04 2.34 -11.27
C PHE A 106 9.25 2.95 -11.98
N GLN A 107 10.04 3.79 -11.30
CA GLN A 107 11.24 4.38 -11.91
C GLN A 107 12.26 3.33 -12.37
N LEU A 108 12.47 2.28 -11.58
CA LEU A 108 13.34 1.16 -11.97
C LEU A 108 12.77 0.40 -13.16
N TYR A 109 11.46 0.12 -13.15
CA TYR A 109 10.77 -0.52 -14.26
C TYR A 109 10.87 0.30 -15.55
N SER A 110 10.65 1.62 -15.50
CA SER A 110 10.78 2.52 -16.65
C SER A 110 12.21 2.53 -17.20
N ARG A 111 13.22 2.67 -16.32
CA ARG A 111 14.63 2.66 -16.75
C ARG A 111 15.02 1.36 -17.43
N MET A 112 14.57 0.23 -16.90
CA MET A 112 14.81 -1.08 -17.52
C MET A 112 14.07 -1.20 -18.85
N LYS A 113 12.81 -0.74 -18.93
CA LYS A 113 12.02 -0.77 -20.18
C LYS A 113 12.65 0.05 -21.30
N ASP A 114 13.28 1.18 -20.97
CA ASP A 114 13.90 2.08 -21.93
C ASP A 114 15.31 1.63 -22.37
N ASP A 115 15.89 0.62 -21.71
CA ASP A 115 17.15 0.01 -22.13
C ASP A 115 16.88 -0.99 -23.28
N GLU A 116 17.38 -0.68 -24.48
CA GLU A 116 17.23 -1.51 -25.69
C GLU A 116 17.73 -2.96 -25.52
N ASN A 117 18.59 -3.21 -24.52
CA ASN A 117 19.16 -4.53 -24.23
C ASN A 117 18.44 -5.27 -23.10
N PHE A 118 17.36 -4.70 -22.56
CA PHE A 118 16.58 -5.31 -21.50
C PHE A 118 15.75 -6.46 -22.04
N VAL A 119 15.98 -7.66 -21.49
CA VAL A 119 15.05 -8.77 -21.66
C VAL A 119 13.92 -8.54 -20.67
N LEU A 120 12.75 -8.14 -21.19
CA LEU A 120 11.54 -7.83 -20.42
C LEU A 120 11.14 -8.91 -19.41
N GLY A 121 11.62 -10.15 -19.58
CA GLY A 121 11.41 -11.25 -18.65
C GLY A 121 9.94 -11.32 -18.26
N ASN A 122 9.68 -11.23 -16.95
CA ASN A 122 8.36 -11.01 -16.37
C ASN A 122 8.26 -9.69 -15.59
N ALA A 123 9.10 -8.69 -15.92
CA ALA A 123 9.21 -7.45 -15.14
C ALA A 123 7.91 -6.64 -15.13
N LYS A 124 7.18 -6.65 -16.25
CA LYS A 124 5.86 -6.01 -16.37
C LYS A 124 4.84 -6.68 -15.46
N GLU A 125 4.79 -8.00 -15.46
CA GLU A 125 3.89 -8.81 -14.64
C GLU A 125 4.20 -8.62 -13.14
N LEU A 126 5.49 -8.58 -12.77
CA LEU A 126 5.94 -8.31 -11.41
C LEU A 126 5.56 -6.89 -10.95
N TYR A 127 5.79 -5.88 -11.79
CA TYR A 127 5.37 -4.50 -11.51
C TYR A 127 3.86 -4.43 -11.26
N HIS A 128 3.08 -5.02 -12.18
CA HIS A 128 1.63 -4.98 -12.10
C HIS A 128 1.10 -5.75 -10.88
N THR A 129 1.75 -6.86 -10.51
CA THR A 129 1.41 -7.60 -9.29
C THR A 129 1.60 -6.74 -8.04
N ALA A 130 2.72 -6.02 -7.94
CA ALA A 130 2.98 -5.09 -6.85
C ALA A 130 1.93 -3.95 -6.80
N GLU A 131 1.62 -3.37 -7.95
CA GLU A 131 0.64 -2.28 -8.09
C GLU A 131 -0.77 -2.72 -7.69
N ILE A 132 -1.23 -3.88 -8.18
CA ILE A 132 -2.52 -4.46 -7.78
C ILE A 132 -2.55 -4.70 -6.28
N LYS A 133 -1.53 -5.37 -5.73
CA LYS A 133 -1.49 -5.71 -4.30
C LYS A 133 -1.57 -4.46 -3.42
N TYR A 134 -0.83 -3.42 -3.79
CA TYR A 134 -0.87 -2.13 -3.09
C TYR A 134 -2.25 -1.47 -3.19
N SER A 135 -2.86 -1.47 -4.39
CA SER A 135 -4.21 -0.94 -4.60
C SER A 135 -5.30 -1.72 -3.84
N GLU A 136 -5.17 -3.05 -3.75
CA GLU A 136 -6.05 -3.89 -2.95
C GLU A 136 -5.98 -3.48 -1.47
N LEU A 137 -4.78 -3.23 -0.93
CA LEU A 137 -4.60 -2.80 0.45
C LEU A 137 -5.25 -1.44 0.72
N GLN A 138 -5.07 -0.47 -0.19
CA GLN A 138 -5.73 0.84 -0.09
C GLN A 138 -7.26 0.70 -0.10
N THR A 139 -7.78 -0.15 -0.98
CA THR A 139 -9.23 -0.41 -1.07
C THR A 139 -9.77 -1.03 0.21
N ALA A 140 -9.04 -1.99 0.80
CA ALA A 140 -9.43 -2.61 2.06
C ALA A 140 -9.44 -1.61 3.23
N CYS A 141 -8.49 -0.68 3.26
CA CYS A 141 -8.47 0.40 4.25
C CYS A 141 -9.67 1.34 4.08
N GLN A 142 -9.97 1.72 2.85
CA GLN A 142 -11.13 2.57 2.57
C GLN A 142 -12.44 1.90 3.01
N LEU A 143 -12.61 0.60 2.70
CA LEU A 143 -13.77 -0.16 3.13
C LEU A 143 -13.90 -0.16 4.66
N ARG A 144 -12.80 -0.40 5.38
CA ARG A 144 -12.74 -0.35 6.84
C ARG A 144 -13.13 1.04 7.39
N SER A 145 -12.70 2.10 6.71
CA SER A 145 -13.03 3.49 7.04
C SER A 145 -14.53 3.74 6.91
N ASP A 146 -15.13 3.32 5.81
CA ASP A 146 -16.56 3.45 5.54
C ASP A 146 -17.40 2.66 6.55
N GLU A 147 -16.97 1.44 6.90
CA GLU A 147 -17.61 0.63 7.93
C GLU A 147 -17.60 1.30 9.30
N LEU A 148 -16.43 1.82 9.74
CA LEU A 148 -16.31 2.53 11.02
C LEU A 148 -17.14 3.81 11.03
N LYS A 149 -17.24 4.51 9.89
CA LYS A 149 -18.10 5.67 9.74
C LYS A 149 -19.58 5.30 9.88
N SER A 150 -20.04 4.28 9.15
CA SER A 150 -21.42 3.81 9.24
C SER A 150 -21.78 3.33 10.64
N LEU A 151 -20.87 2.61 11.32
CA LEU A 151 -21.05 2.20 12.71
C LEU A 151 -21.15 3.41 13.65
N SER A 152 -20.31 4.44 13.43
CA SER A 152 -20.37 5.68 14.20
C SER A 152 -21.71 6.39 14.05
N GLU A 153 -22.25 6.48 12.83
CA GLU A 153 -23.54 7.11 12.56
C GLU A 153 -24.69 6.35 13.24
N LYS A 154 -24.66 5.02 13.18
CA LYS A 154 -25.66 4.17 13.86
C LYS A 154 -25.63 4.35 15.37
N LEU A 155 -24.44 4.36 15.98
CA LEU A 155 -24.29 4.54 17.42
C LEU A 155 -24.73 5.94 17.85
N GLN A 156 -24.42 6.97 17.06
CA GLN A 156 -24.89 8.33 17.34
C GLN A 156 -26.41 8.42 17.30
N PHE A 157 -27.04 7.83 16.28
CA PHE A 157 -28.50 7.80 16.19
C PHE A 157 -29.14 7.08 17.39
N MET A 158 -28.58 5.95 17.83
CA MET A 158 -29.09 5.25 19.01
C MET A 158 -28.97 6.11 20.28
N PHE A 159 -27.82 6.77 20.46
CA PHE A 159 -27.62 7.69 21.57
C PHE A 159 -28.65 8.84 21.56
N ASP A 160 -28.84 9.48 20.40
CA ASP A 160 -29.81 10.58 20.25
C ASP A 160 -31.25 10.09 20.51
N ALA A 161 -31.58 8.86 20.09
CA ALA A 161 -32.87 8.25 20.35
C ALA A 161 -33.08 7.94 21.84
N ASP A 162 -32.08 7.42 22.53
CA ASP A 162 -32.13 7.16 23.97
C ASP A 162 -32.30 8.46 24.76
N GLU A 163 -31.60 9.54 24.37
CA GLU A 163 -31.79 10.88 24.96
C GLU A 163 -33.21 11.41 24.73
N MET A 164 -33.76 11.24 23.52
CA MET A 164 -35.14 11.62 23.22
C MET A 164 -36.15 10.80 24.02
N ILE A 165 -35.98 9.49 24.12
CA ILE A 165 -36.84 8.61 24.91
C ILE A 165 -36.82 9.05 26.37
N LEU A 166 -35.63 9.28 26.94
CA LEU A 166 -35.51 9.76 28.32
C LEU A 166 -36.24 11.10 28.53
N SER A 167 -36.07 12.04 27.59
CA SER A 167 -36.76 13.33 27.63
C SER A 167 -38.30 13.17 27.58
N ILE A 168 -38.79 12.29 26.73
CA ILE A 168 -40.23 12.01 26.59
C ILE A 168 -40.75 11.33 27.86
N SER A 169 -40.05 10.34 28.40
CA SER A 169 -40.44 9.66 29.64
C SER A 169 -40.55 10.62 30.82
N GLN A 170 -39.60 11.55 30.98
CA GLN A 170 -39.67 12.59 32.01
C GLN A 170 -40.90 13.50 31.83
N LYS A 171 -41.17 13.92 30.59
CA LYS A 171 -42.35 14.75 30.26
C LYS A 171 -43.66 13.99 30.49
N LEU A 172 -43.70 12.69 30.20
CA LEU A 172 -44.86 11.84 30.46
C LEU A 172 -45.16 11.73 31.96
N GLU A 173 -44.13 11.55 32.79
CA GLU A 173 -44.29 11.51 34.25
C GLU A 173 -44.92 12.81 34.80
N GLU A 174 -44.54 13.97 34.25
CA GLU A 174 -45.13 15.26 34.63
C GLU A 174 -46.62 15.36 34.23
N VAL A 175 -47.00 14.87 33.04
CA VAL A 175 -48.39 14.89 32.55
C VAL A 175 -49.29 13.89 33.26
N GLU A 176 -48.76 12.72 33.62
CA GLU A 176 -49.49 11.67 34.34
C GLU A 176 -49.64 11.94 35.84
N SER A 177 -49.08 13.05 36.33
CA SER A 177 -49.23 13.46 37.73
C SER A 177 -50.70 13.57 38.12
N THR A 178 -51.10 12.83 39.16
CA THR A 178 -52.47 12.86 39.71
C THR A 178 -52.67 13.94 40.77
N ASN A 179 -51.69 14.83 40.96
CA ASN A 179 -51.81 15.97 41.87
C ASN A 179 -52.58 17.12 41.20
N TYR A 180 -53.87 17.21 41.49
CA TYR A 180 -54.74 18.26 40.96
C TYR A 180 -54.90 19.47 41.91
N GLY A 181 -54.20 19.49 43.04
CA GLY A 181 -54.38 20.51 44.08
C GLY A 181 -55.58 20.27 44.99
N SER A 182 -55.56 20.87 46.17
CA SER A 182 -56.58 20.70 47.23
C SER A 182 -57.43 21.96 47.46
N ASN A 183 -57.06 23.08 46.86
CA ASN A 183 -57.75 24.36 46.93
C ASN A 183 -57.64 25.15 45.61
N LEU A 184 -58.40 26.26 45.49
CA LEU A 184 -58.49 27.04 44.26
C LEU A 184 -57.14 27.66 43.84
N ASP A 185 -56.35 28.13 44.79
CA ASP A 185 -55.07 28.77 44.52
C ASP A 185 -54.07 27.76 43.94
N GLU A 186 -53.96 26.58 44.55
CA GLU A 186 -53.14 25.46 44.06
C GLU A 186 -53.53 25.01 42.64
N VAL A 187 -54.84 24.91 42.37
CA VAL A 187 -55.35 24.57 41.03
C VAL A 187 -54.96 25.64 40.00
N CYS A 188 -55.10 26.93 40.32
CA CYS A 188 -54.73 28.03 39.44
C CYS A 188 -53.21 28.05 39.14
N GLU A 189 -52.38 27.76 40.15
CA GLU A 189 -50.93 27.61 39.97
C GLU A 189 -50.58 26.44 39.05
N LEU A 190 -51.18 25.26 39.28
CA LEU A 190 -50.98 24.07 38.44
C LEU A 190 -51.42 24.32 36.99
N GLN A 191 -52.56 24.98 36.76
CA GLN A 191 -52.99 25.37 35.41
C GLN A 191 -52.02 26.31 34.72
N THR A 192 -51.42 27.24 35.47
CA THR A 192 -50.43 28.18 34.93
C THR A 192 -49.14 27.45 34.54
N LYS A 193 -48.65 26.56 35.41
CA LYS A 193 -47.49 25.69 35.10
C LYS A 193 -47.76 24.81 33.90
N PHE A 194 -48.91 24.13 33.83
CA PHE A 194 -49.27 23.27 32.70
C PHE A 194 -49.37 24.04 31.38
N LYS A 195 -49.93 25.26 31.38
CA LYS A 195 -49.93 26.13 30.19
C LYS A 195 -48.52 26.47 29.73
N ALA A 196 -47.59 26.71 30.66
CA ALA A 196 -46.19 26.97 30.32
C ALA A 196 -45.51 25.71 29.77
N PHE A 197 -45.67 24.57 30.43
CA PHE A 197 -45.17 23.26 29.99
C PHE A 197 -45.68 22.89 28.59
N SER A 198 -46.99 23.02 28.35
CA SER A 198 -47.62 22.75 27.06
C SER A 198 -47.00 23.60 25.94
N LYS A 199 -46.75 24.89 26.17
CA LYS A 199 -46.08 25.74 25.17
C LYS A 199 -44.69 25.20 24.82
N VAL A 200 -43.92 24.75 25.81
CA VAL A 200 -42.57 24.20 25.59
C VAL A 200 -42.64 22.89 24.78
N CYS A 201 -43.61 22.04 25.06
CA CYS A 201 -43.77 20.75 24.36
C CYS A 201 -44.27 20.88 22.91
N PHE A 202 -44.99 21.95 22.56
CA PHE A 202 -45.57 22.16 21.22
C PHE A 202 -44.81 23.19 20.36
N LEU A 203 -43.66 23.70 20.81
CA LEU A 203 -42.84 24.68 20.07
C LEU A 203 -41.72 24.06 19.22
N HIS A 204 -41.59 22.73 19.20
CA HIS A 204 -40.70 21.98 18.30
C HIS A 204 -41.51 21.05 17.40
#